data_AF-A0A923GAR6-F1
#
_entry.id   AF-A0A923GAR6-F1
#
_cell.length_a   1.000
_cell.length_b   1.000
_cell.length_c   1.000
_cell.angle_alpha   90.00
_cell.angle_beta   90.00
_cell.angle_gamma   90.00
#
_symmetry.space_group_name_H-M   'P 1'
#
loop_
_entity.id
_entity.type
_entity.pdbx_description
1 polymer ?
#
loop_
_entity_poly.entity_id
_entity_poly.type
_entity_poly.pdbx_seq_one_letter_code
_entity_poly.pdbx_strand_id
1 'polypeptide(L)'
;MTVAYDLYGAKDLGLLSAKVNVERTLGEAFEERDSSYQGGIYYVLGGGDAEVFVLKLNVDPFDGDAVEQNYPDYTVLLYINATDRSSALERIMRQAGFKLLRHEVF
;
A
#
# COMPACT_ATOMS: atom_id res chain seq x y z
N MET A 1 4.28 -22.85 -0.88
CA MET A 1 4.32 -21.38 -1.00
C MET A 1 3.22 -20.89 -0.09
N THR A 2 3.55 -20.01 0.83
CA THR A 2 2.59 -19.52 1.83
C THR A 2 2.11 -18.15 1.40
N VAL A 3 0.81 -17.92 1.50
CA VAL A 3 0.20 -16.66 1.02
C VAL A 3 0.30 -15.64 2.15
N ALA A 4 0.79 -14.45 1.82
CA ALA A 4 0.98 -13.37 2.77
C ALA A 4 0.14 -12.13 2.43
N TYR A 5 -0.16 -11.37 3.47
CA TYR A 5 -0.81 -10.06 3.42
C TYR A 5 0.07 -9.08 4.19
N ASP A 6 0.62 -8.13 3.45
CA ASP A 6 1.55 -7.15 4.00
C ASP A 6 0.92 -5.76 4.01
N LEU A 7 1.13 -5.06 5.12
CA LEU A 7 0.86 -3.63 5.23
C LEU A 7 2.19 -2.90 5.30
N TYR A 8 2.39 -1.95 4.39
CA TYR A 8 3.51 -1.04 4.39
C TYR A 8 3.03 0.39 4.62
N GLY A 9 3.87 1.21 5.26
CA GLY A 9 3.59 2.63 5.45
C GLY A 9 4.77 3.53 5.10
N ALA A 10 4.45 4.72 4.60
CA ALA A 10 5.40 5.82 4.39
C ALA A 10 4.96 7.05 5.19
N LYS A 11 5.89 7.62 5.98
CA LYS A 11 5.63 8.82 6.81
C LYS A 11 5.89 10.11 6.05
N ASP A 12 6.94 10.15 5.25
CA ASP A 12 7.47 11.39 4.65
C ASP A 12 7.09 11.56 3.17
N LEU A 13 6.07 10.84 2.70
CA LEU A 13 5.64 10.86 1.30
C LEU A 13 4.17 11.29 1.20
N GLY A 14 3.88 12.14 0.21
CA GLY A 14 2.52 12.33 -0.29
C GLY A 14 2.12 11.21 -1.25
N LEU A 15 0.82 10.99 -1.42
CA LEU A 15 0.27 9.86 -2.20
C LEU A 15 0.84 9.76 -3.62
N LEU A 16 0.91 10.87 -4.36
CA LEU A 16 1.46 10.88 -5.72
C LEU A 16 2.96 10.54 -5.76
N SER A 17 3.74 11.03 -4.79
CA SER A 17 5.18 10.70 -4.71
C SER A 17 5.40 9.24 -4.35
N ALA A 18 4.57 8.71 -3.45
CA ALA A 18 4.56 7.30 -3.09
C ALA A 18 4.24 6.42 -4.30
N LYS A 19 3.23 6.78 -5.10
CA LYS A 19 2.87 6.09 -6.35
C LYS A 19 4.07 6.03 -7.30
N VAL A 20 4.66 7.18 -7.61
CA VAL A 20 5.82 7.26 -8.52
C VAL A 20 7.00 6.42 -8.04
N ASN A 21 7.25 6.38 -6.73
CA ASN A 21 8.33 5.57 -6.17
C ASN A 21 8.04 4.07 -6.29
N VAL A 22 6.85 3.62 -5.92
CA VAL A 22 6.45 2.21 -6.04
C VAL A 22 6.52 1.78 -7.49
N GLU A 23 5.91 2.53 -8.41
CA GLU A 23 5.93 2.23 -9.86
C GLU A 23 7.36 2.11 -10.40
N ARG A 24 8.25 3.04 -10.02
CA ARG A 24 9.67 2.99 -10.44
C ARG A 24 10.38 1.75 -9.91
N THR A 25 10.15 1.38 -8.65
CA THR A 25 10.84 0.23 -8.02
C THR A 25 10.28 -1.12 -8.46
N LEU A 26 8.97 -1.19 -8.74
CA LEU A 26 8.28 -2.40 -9.16
C LEU A 26 8.37 -2.62 -10.67
N GLY A 27 8.53 -1.54 -11.45
CA GLY A 27 8.51 -1.58 -12.91
C GLY A 27 7.11 -1.71 -13.51
N GLU A 28 6.07 -1.45 -12.72
CA GLU A 28 4.66 -1.62 -13.07
C GLU A 28 3.89 -0.32 -12.81
N ALA A 29 2.83 -0.07 -13.56
CA ALA A 29 2.00 1.14 -13.42
C ALA A 29 0.70 0.84 -12.66
N PHE A 30 0.36 1.71 -11.71
CA PHE A 30 -0.89 1.63 -10.98
C PHE A 30 -2.02 2.34 -11.75
N GLU A 31 -3.20 1.76 -11.70
CA GLU A 31 -4.46 2.37 -12.12
C GLU A 31 -4.92 3.35 -11.03
N GLU A 32 -5.24 4.59 -11.43
CA GLU A 32 -5.90 5.55 -10.55
C GLU A 32 -7.39 5.23 -10.43
N ARG A 33 -7.90 5.25 -9.20
CA ARG A 33 -9.32 5.10 -8.88
C ARG A 33 -9.74 6.18 -7.91
N ASP A 34 -11.03 6.50 -7.89
CA ASP A 34 -11.63 7.44 -6.95
C ASP A 34 -12.80 6.77 -6.24
N SER A 35 -12.81 6.84 -4.91
CA SER A 35 -13.88 6.34 -4.08
C SER A 35 -14.00 7.13 -2.79
N SER A 36 -15.18 7.68 -2.54
CA SER A 36 -15.50 8.34 -1.27
C SER A 36 -15.35 7.40 -0.07
N TYR A 37 -15.52 6.09 -0.25
CA TYR A 37 -15.30 5.09 0.80
C TYR A 37 -13.82 4.80 1.07
N GLN A 38 -12.91 5.10 0.13
CA GLN A 38 -11.47 4.85 0.27
C GLN A 38 -10.67 6.12 0.59
N GLY A 39 -11.33 7.23 0.93
CA GLY A 39 -10.64 8.49 1.19
C GLY A 39 -10.36 9.32 -0.06
N GLY A 40 -11.10 9.10 -1.16
CA GLY A 40 -10.92 9.79 -2.43
C GLY A 40 -10.02 9.00 -3.40
N ILE A 41 -9.00 9.67 -3.94
CA ILE A 41 -8.07 9.06 -4.90
C ILE A 41 -7.22 7.98 -4.23
N TYR A 42 -7.15 6.82 -4.88
CA TYR A 42 -6.27 5.72 -4.52
C TYR A 42 -5.76 5.01 -5.78
N TYR A 43 -4.71 4.23 -5.62
CA TYR A 43 -4.03 3.57 -6.72
C TYR A 43 -4.08 2.06 -6.54
N VAL A 44 -4.36 1.32 -7.61
CA VAL A 44 -4.44 -0.15 -7.59
C VAL A 44 -3.56 -0.75 -8.67
N LEU A 45 -2.90 -1.86 -8.37
CA LEU A 45 -2.23 -2.71 -9.34
C LEU A 45 -2.63 -4.18 -9.08
N GLY A 46 -2.87 -4.93 -10.15
CA GLY A 46 -3.39 -6.31 -10.09
C GLY A 46 -4.92 -6.39 -10.12
N GLY A 47 -5.46 -7.58 -9.90
CA GLY A 47 -6.91 -7.84 -9.89
C GLY A 47 -7.26 -9.30 -10.16
N GLY A 48 -8.49 -9.70 -9.83
CA GLY A 48 -8.96 -11.09 -9.92
C GLY A 48 -8.50 -11.94 -8.72
N ASP A 49 -8.23 -13.23 -8.95
CA ASP A 49 -7.77 -14.20 -7.93
C ASP A 49 -6.23 -14.14 -7.70
N ALA A 50 -5.60 -13.01 -7.99
CA ALA A 50 -4.14 -12.84 -7.98
C ALA A 50 -3.67 -11.82 -6.93
N GLU A 51 -2.35 -11.59 -6.88
CA GLU A 51 -1.70 -10.56 -6.03
C GLU A 51 -2.26 -9.16 -6.35
N VAL A 52 -2.66 -8.41 -5.32
CA VAL A 52 -3.24 -7.07 -5.46
C VAL A 52 -2.50 -6.07 -4.58
N PHE A 53 -2.17 -4.93 -5.17
CA PHE A 53 -1.57 -3.78 -4.50
C PHE A 53 -2.59 -2.67 -4.39
N VAL A 54 -2.77 -2.11 -3.20
CA VAL A 54 -3.64 -0.95 -2.97
C VAL A 54 -2.87 0.12 -2.23
N LEU A 55 -2.68 1.27 -2.87
CA LEU A 55 -1.95 2.41 -2.33
C LEU A 55 -2.93 3.56 -2.07
N LYS A 56 -3.03 4.02 -0.83
CA LYS A 56 -3.97 5.07 -0.42
C LYS A 56 -3.44 5.91 0.75
N LEU A 57 -4.12 7.02 1.03
CA LEU A 57 -3.87 7.80 2.23
C LEU A 57 -4.36 7.03 3.47
N ASN A 58 -3.66 7.22 4.59
CA ASN A 58 -4.09 6.72 5.90
C ASN A 58 -5.06 7.70 6.55
N VAL A 59 -6.19 7.95 5.90
CA VAL A 59 -7.21 8.87 6.39
C VAL A 59 -8.58 8.26 6.17
N ASP A 60 -9.36 8.19 7.23
CA ASP A 60 -10.76 7.83 7.16
C ASP A 60 -11.55 9.04 6.62
N PRO A 61 -12.34 8.87 5.55
CA PRO A 61 -13.06 9.98 4.94
C PRO A 61 -14.20 10.56 5.79
N PHE A 62 -14.64 9.85 6.83
CA PHE A 62 -15.81 10.23 7.63
C PHE A 62 -15.43 11.05 8.86
N ASP A 63 -14.34 10.74 9.53
CA ASP A 63 -13.90 11.44 10.75
C ASP A 63 -12.51 12.11 10.62
N GLY A 64 -11.73 11.78 9.58
CA GLY A 64 -10.39 12.32 9.36
C GLY A 64 -9.31 11.64 10.19
N ASP A 65 -9.64 10.61 10.98
CA ASP A 65 -8.68 9.83 11.74
C ASP A 65 -7.90 8.87 10.83
N ALA A 66 -6.85 8.23 11.37
CA ALA A 66 -6.11 7.22 10.63
C ALA A 66 -6.92 5.93 10.46
N VAL A 67 -7.03 5.43 9.22
CA VAL A 67 -7.65 4.12 8.92
C VAL A 67 -6.95 3.01 9.70
N GLU A 68 -5.62 2.98 9.66
CA GLU A 68 -4.82 2.07 10.48
C GLU A 68 -4.43 2.80 11.78
N GLN A 69 -5.31 2.75 12.77
CA GLN A 69 -5.19 3.49 14.05
C GLN A 69 -3.92 3.17 14.86
N ASN A 70 -3.32 1.98 14.66
CA ASN A 70 -2.04 1.62 15.28
C ASN A 70 -0.83 2.33 14.65
N TYR A 71 -1.03 2.97 13.49
CA TYR A 71 0.01 3.55 12.65
C TYR A 71 -0.32 4.99 12.18
N PRO A 72 -0.77 5.90 13.07
CA PRO A 72 -1.31 7.21 12.67
C PRO A 72 -0.26 8.12 12.02
N ASP A 73 1.03 7.93 12.35
CA ASP A 73 2.13 8.71 11.80
C ASP A 73 2.44 8.41 10.32
N TYR A 74 1.90 7.33 9.75
CA TYR A 74 2.16 6.94 8.37
C TYR A 74 1.08 7.52 7.47
N THR A 75 1.40 8.57 6.74
CA THR A 75 0.46 9.30 5.88
C THR A 75 -0.05 8.47 4.71
N VAL A 76 0.78 7.57 4.17
CA VAL A 76 0.44 6.72 3.03
C VAL A 76 0.60 5.26 3.39
N LEU A 77 -0.36 4.44 2.98
CA LEU A 77 -0.37 2.99 3.17
C LEU A 77 -0.32 2.29 1.82
N LEU A 78 0.42 1.19 1.77
CA LEU A 78 0.41 0.22 0.69
C LEU A 78 0.04 -1.14 1.25
N TYR A 79 -1.11 -1.65 0.84
CA TYR A 79 -1.54 -3.02 1.08
C TYR A 79 -1.04 -3.89 -0.06
N ILE A 80 -0.40 -5.01 0.26
CA ILE A 80 -0.10 -6.07 -0.70
C ILE A 80 -0.82 -7.32 -0.24
N ASN A 81 -1.81 -7.73 -1.01
CA ASN A 81 -2.70 -8.83 -0.69
C ASN A 81 -2.35 -10.06 -1.52
N ALA A 82 -2.47 -11.23 -0.90
CA ALA A 82 -2.33 -12.53 -1.55
C ALA A 82 -1.01 -12.73 -2.32
N THR A 83 0.13 -12.37 -1.71
CA THR A 83 1.46 -12.53 -2.31
C THR A 83 2.18 -13.78 -1.80
N ASP A 84 2.88 -14.50 -2.67
CA ASP A 84 3.82 -15.58 -2.29
C ASP A 84 5.28 -15.10 -2.25
N ARG A 85 5.51 -13.82 -2.55
CA ARG A 85 6.83 -13.18 -2.70
C ARG A 85 7.08 -12.04 -1.73
N SER A 86 6.42 -12.06 -0.56
CA SER A 86 6.50 -11.04 0.49
C SER A 86 7.95 -10.64 0.84
N SER A 87 8.86 -11.60 1.05
CA SER A 87 10.26 -11.29 1.41
C SER A 87 11.02 -10.53 0.32
N ALA A 88 10.68 -10.76 -0.96
CA ALA A 88 11.26 -10.00 -2.06
C ALA A 88 10.67 -8.59 -2.13
N LEU A 89 9.35 -8.48 -1.95
CA LEU A 89 8.64 -7.21 -1.96
C LEU A 89 9.04 -6.30 -0.81
N GLU A 90 9.32 -6.83 0.38
CA GLU A 90 9.79 -6.01 1.51
C GLU A 90 11.05 -5.23 1.14
N ARG A 91 12.01 -5.87 0.44
CA ARG A 91 13.25 -5.22 -0.01
C ARG A 91 12.98 -4.13 -1.05
N ILE A 92 12.05 -4.38 -1.97
CA ILE A 92 11.64 -3.42 -3.02
C ILE A 92 10.93 -2.22 -2.38
N MET A 93 9.96 -2.46 -1.50
CA MET A 93 9.19 -1.41 -0.83
C MET A 93 10.08 -0.54 0.07
N ARG A 94 11.09 -1.13 0.72
CA ARG A 94 12.09 -0.35 1.44
C ARG A 94 12.86 0.63 0.55
N GLN A 95 13.15 0.27 -0.70
CA GLN A 95 13.77 1.18 -1.67
C GLN A 95 12.79 2.27 -2.15
N ALA A 96 11.49 1.99 -2.15
CA ALA A 96 10.44 2.95 -2.48
C ALA A 96 10.13 3.96 -1.35
N GLY A 97 10.76 3.80 -0.18
CA GLY A 97 10.56 4.68 0.99
C GLY A 97 9.49 4.18 1.97
N PHE A 98 9.15 2.89 1.91
CA PHE A 98 8.16 2.28 2.79
C PHE A 98 8.80 1.42 3.89
N LYS A 99 8.08 1.26 5.00
CA LYS A 99 8.40 0.33 6.07
C LYS A 99 7.30 -0.70 6.21
N LEU A 100 7.66 -1.97 6.40
CA LEU A 100 6.71 -3.04 6.75
C LEU A 100 6.14 -2.79 8.16
N LEU A 101 4.81 -2.77 8.25
CA LEU A 101 4.05 -2.50 9.48
C LEU A 101 3.36 -3.77 9.99
N ARG A 102 2.79 -4.56 9.08
CA ARG A 102 2.09 -5.82 9.40
C ARG A 102 2.43 -6.86 8.35
N HIS A 103 2.62 -8.10 8.79
CA HIS A 103 2.85 -9.27 7.96
C HIS A 103 1.99 -10.41 8.50
N GLU A 104 1.02 -10.85 7.70
CA GLU A 104 0.09 -11.93 8.04
C GLU A 104 0.25 -13.06 7.02
N VAL A 105 0.23 -14.30 7.49
CA VAL A 105 0.53 -15.49 6.69
C VAL A 105 -0.57 -16.52 6.89
N PHE A 106 -1.07 -17.10 5.79
CA PHE A 106 -2.18 -18.06 5.76
C PHE A 106 -1.81 -19.36 5.03
#